data_AF-A0A238UDT2-F1
#
_entry.id   AF-A0A238UDT2-F1
#
_cell.length_a   1.000
_cell.length_b   1.000
_cell.length_c   1.000
_cell.angle_alpha   90.00
_cell.angle_beta   90.00
_cell.angle_gamma   90.00
#
_symmetry.space_group_name_H-M   'P 1'
#
loop_
_entity.id
_entity.type
_entity.pdbx_description
1 polymer ?
#
loop_
_entity_poly.entity_id
_entity_poly.type
_entity_poly.pdbx_seq_one_letter_code
_entity_poly.pdbx_strand_id
1 'polypeptide(L)'
;MKKHFKLLAFTILSALFIISCNDENNTPEAEAIGLEQQEEQIFSGEKTINEHLVNYKVVAKNEFIFTATVLIDHLTLEASVNYQDQSIDFDGKDAVLTLDQKETLLDLGKEISKYLFKGETTDQFSMAEYTLLRLLEYWAKSPTGYPHKKTRVTSQINEDQTLKNRDEGITCIRKNTFVTAEYDDDRGNIRESILVNGERCIGRCGSGCGSFFTVASAWTKDCLDHDRCGRVNGSSTNPFDSECGDEYREAADDYLFGVIRGCRG
;
A
#
# COMPACT_ATOMS: atom_id res chain seq x y z
N MET A 1 10.18 85.78 -10.74
CA MET A 1 8.81 85.27 -10.92
C MET A 1 8.88 83.88 -11.53
N LYS A 2 8.13 82.94 -10.95
CA LYS A 2 7.72 81.60 -11.45
C LYS A 2 8.79 80.49 -11.57
N LYS A 3 8.80 79.67 -10.51
CA LYS A 3 9.23 78.27 -10.45
C LYS A 3 8.28 77.41 -11.32
N HIS A 4 8.80 76.42 -12.04
CA HIS A 4 8.02 75.28 -12.49
C HIS A 4 8.74 73.97 -12.13
N PHE A 5 8.23 73.37 -11.06
CA PHE A 5 8.38 71.97 -10.68
C PHE A 5 7.72 71.11 -11.76
N LYS A 6 8.41 70.10 -12.30
CA LYS A 6 7.77 68.97 -12.99
C LYS A 6 7.95 67.74 -12.11
N LEU A 7 6.90 67.41 -11.37
CA LEU A 7 6.72 66.15 -10.68
C LEU A 7 6.18 65.16 -11.73
N LEU A 8 6.93 64.13 -12.09
CA LEU A 8 6.42 63.03 -12.92
C LEU A 8 5.83 61.99 -11.96
N ALA A 9 4.53 61.76 -12.07
CA ALA A 9 3.81 60.77 -11.29
C ALA A 9 4.18 59.36 -11.75
N PHE A 10 4.71 58.54 -10.83
CA PHE A 10 4.81 57.10 -10.99
C PHE A 10 3.44 56.49 -10.68
N THR A 11 2.72 56.07 -11.72
CA THR A 11 1.55 55.20 -11.60
C THR A 11 2.03 53.78 -11.30
N ILE A 12 1.93 53.38 -10.04
CA ILE A 12 2.13 51.99 -9.61
C ILE A 12 0.92 51.18 -10.06
N LEU A 13 1.09 50.41 -11.13
CA LEU A 13 0.12 49.42 -11.59
C LEU A 13 0.14 48.26 -10.57
N SER A 14 -0.80 48.28 -9.63
CA SER A 14 -1.00 47.19 -8.67
C SER A 14 -1.65 46.03 -9.42
N ALA A 15 -0.83 45.06 -9.85
CA ALA A 15 -1.30 43.76 -10.27
C ALA A 15 -1.85 43.03 -9.03
N LEU A 16 -3.16 43.11 -8.84
CA LEU A 16 -3.92 42.22 -7.97
C LEU A 16 -3.82 40.82 -8.57
N PHE A 17 -2.84 40.04 -8.11
CA PHE A 17 -2.89 38.59 -8.22
C PHE A 17 -4.05 38.13 -7.34
N ILE A 18 -5.18 37.83 -7.98
CA ILE A 18 -6.24 37.04 -7.37
C ILE A 18 -5.66 35.63 -7.22
N ILE A 19 -5.10 35.35 -6.05
CA ILE A 19 -4.83 33.98 -5.64
C ILE A 19 -6.20 33.34 -5.46
N SER A 20 -6.66 32.64 -6.50
CA SER A 20 -7.76 31.70 -6.40
C SER A 20 -7.23 30.50 -5.60
N CYS A 21 -7.39 30.52 -4.29
CA CYS A 21 -7.33 29.28 -3.51
C CYS A 21 -8.56 28.46 -3.93
N ASN A 22 -8.39 27.53 -4.86
CA ASN A 22 -9.35 26.45 -5.04
C ASN A 22 -9.24 25.57 -3.79
N ASP A 23 -10.13 25.75 -2.82
CA ASP A 23 -10.29 24.84 -1.69
C ASP A 23 -10.94 23.54 -2.19
N GLU A 24 -10.19 22.69 -2.92
CA GLU A 24 -10.60 21.32 -3.22
C GLU A 24 -10.72 20.45 -1.94
N ASN A 25 -10.11 20.89 -0.84
CA ASN A 25 -10.11 20.19 0.45
C ASN A 25 -11.40 20.36 1.28
N ASN A 26 -12.32 21.26 0.89
CA ASN A 26 -13.57 21.49 1.63
C ASN A 26 -14.77 20.73 1.03
N THR A 27 -14.54 19.53 0.50
CA THR A 27 -15.61 18.65 0.01
C THR A 27 -16.06 17.69 1.13
N PRO A 28 -17.36 17.38 1.25
CA PRO A 28 -17.87 16.40 2.24
C PRO A 28 -17.14 15.06 2.18
N GLU A 29 -16.59 14.71 1.01
CA GLU A 29 -15.89 13.46 0.82
C GLU A 29 -14.40 13.53 1.18
N ALA A 30 -13.75 14.69 1.11
CA ALA A 30 -12.41 14.89 1.68
C ALA A 30 -12.47 14.82 3.21
N GLU A 31 -13.50 15.43 3.81
CA GLU A 31 -13.81 15.29 5.24
C GLU A 31 -14.07 13.83 5.62
N ALA A 32 -14.72 13.07 4.73
CA ALA A 32 -15.03 11.66 4.98
C ALA A 32 -13.78 10.78 5.13
N ILE A 33 -12.61 11.18 4.66
CA ILE A 33 -11.35 10.45 4.90
C ILE A 33 -10.44 11.17 5.89
N GLY A 34 -10.85 12.32 6.42
CA GLY A 34 -10.01 13.15 7.27
C GLY A 34 -8.83 13.77 6.54
N LEU A 35 -9.00 14.10 5.25
CA LEU A 35 -7.93 14.60 4.41
C LEU A 35 -7.36 15.93 4.94
N GLU A 36 -6.05 15.98 5.15
CA GLU A 36 -5.33 17.19 5.54
C GLU A 36 -4.51 17.79 4.39
N GLN A 37 -3.87 16.93 3.59
CA GLN A 37 -3.03 17.35 2.47
C GLN A 37 -3.15 16.37 1.30
N GLN A 38 -3.34 16.90 0.09
CA GLN A 38 -3.33 16.15 -1.17
C GLN A 38 -2.62 16.97 -2.24
N GLU A 39 -1.41 16.56 -2.56
CA GLU A 39 -0.58 17.09 -3.64
C GLU A 39 0.14 15.92 -4.32
N GLU A 40 0.76 16.14 -5.48
CA GLU A 40 1.44 15.06 -6.23
C GLU A 40 2.49 14.29 -5.40
N GLN A 41 3.16 14.98 -4.46
CA GLN A 41 4.27 14.43 -3.67
C GLN A 41 3.88 14.09 -2.22
N ILE A 42 2.66 14.42 -1.79
CA ILE A 42 2.23 14.20 -0.40
C ILE A 42 0.73 13.95 -0.31
N PHE A 43 0.36 12.92 0.44
CA PHE A 43 -1.03 12.60 0.75
C PHE A 43 -1.12 12.24 2.23
N SER A 44 -1.93 12.96 3.01
CA SER A 44 -2.06 12.74 4.45
C SER A 44 -3.43 13.11 5.00
N GLY A 45 -3.75 12.53 6.14
CA GLY A 45 -4.94 12.84 6.89
C GLY A 45 -4.98 12.17 8.25
N GLU A 46 -5.97 12.58 9.03
CA GLU A 46 -6.27 12.05 10.36
C GLU A 46 -7.76 11.73 10.46
N LYS A 47 -8.09 10.52 10.89
CA LYS A 47 -9.48 10.12 11.06
C LYS A 47 -9.64 9.12 12.20
N THR A 48 -10.76 9.22 12.92
CA THR A 48 -11.22 8.15 13.81
C THR A 48 -12.15 7.19 13.06
N ILE A 49 -11.83 5.90 13.04
CA ILE A 49 -12.62 4.82 12.44
C ILE A 49 -12.68 3.68 13.45
N ASN A 50 -13.86 3.11 13.70
CA ASN A 50 -14.05 2.00 14.65
C ASN A 50 -13.42 2.27 16.03
N GLU A 51 -13.57 3.51 16.55
CA GLU A 51 -12.99 3.97 17.82
C GLU A 51 -11.45 4.09 17.85
N HIS A 52 -10.76 3.81 16.74
CA HIS A 52 -9.33 3.95 16.60
C HIS A 52 -8.96 5.25 15.90
N LEU A 53 -7.99 5.98 16.46
CA LEU A 53 -7.44 7.16 15.81
C LEU A 53 -6.36 6.73 14.82
N VAL A 54 -6.53 7.08 13.55
CA VAL A 54 -5.58 6.78 12.48
C VAL A 54 -5.03 8.06 11.87
N ASN A 55 -3.71 8.19 11.89
CA ASN A 55 -2.98 9.19 11.13
C ASN A 55 -2.28 8.49 9.97
N TYR A 56 -2.53 8.91 8.74
CA TYR A 56 -1.89 8.35 7.57
C TYR A 56 -1.14 9.44 6.81
N LYS A 57 0.03 9.08 6.27
CA LYS A 57 0.85 9.99 5.49
C LYS A 57 1.70 9.21 4.52
N VAL A 58 1.84 9.73 3.31
CA VAL A 58 2.84 9.30 2.35
C VAL A 58 3.52 10.52 1.76
N VAL A 59 4.85 10.45 1.63
CA VAL A 59 5.67 11.53 1.09
C VAL A 59 6.63 10.96 0.07
N ALA A 60 6.60 11.50 -1.14
CA ALA A 60 7.60 11.25 -2.16
C ALA A 60 8.89 12.01 -1.83
N LYS A 61 10.01 11.28 -1.73
CA LYS A 61 11.36 11.85 -1.57
C LYS A 61 11.95 12.26 -2.93
N ASN A 62 11.55 11.55 -3.98
CA ASN A 62 11.78 11.85 -5.39
C ASN A 62 10.73 11.06 -6.21
N GLU A 63 10.87 11.03 -7.54
CA GLU A 63 9.92 10.36 -8.45
C GLU A 63 9.79 8.84 -8.25
N PHE A 64 10.74 8.17 -7.58
CA PHE A 64 10.75 6.72 -7.37
C PHE A 64 10.69 6.30 -5.90
N ILE A 65 10.99 7.18 -4.95
CA ILE A 65 11.13 6.83 -3.54
C ILE A 65 10.01 7.48 -2.73
N PHE A 66 9.23 6.66 -2.03
CA PHE A 66 8.06 7.07 -1.26
C PHE A 66 8.19 6.55 0.17
N THR A 67 7.95 7.40 1.16
CA THR A 67 7.88 7.01 2.57
C THR A 67 6.44 7.10 3.04
N ALA A 68 5.86 5.98 3.42
CA ALA A 68 4.54 5.91 4.01
C ALA A 68 4.65 5.67 5.52
N THR A 69 3.83 6.38 6.28
CA THR A 69 3.72 6.27 7.72
C THR A 69 2.23 6.18 8.08
N VAL A 70 1.88 5.18 8.87
CA VAL A 70 0.54 5.03 9.44
C VAL A 70 0.70 4.88 10.95
N LEU A 71 0.04 5.76 11.70
CA LEU A 71 -0.11 5.63 13.14
C LEU A 71 -1.54 5.21 13.43
N ILE A 72 -1.71 4.16 14.20
CA ILE A 72 -3.03 3.71 14.68
C ILE A 72 -2.96 3.56 16.20
N ASP A 73 -3.73 4.38 16.89
CA ASP A 73 -3.64 4.62 18.34
C ASP A 73 -2.21 5.01 18.78
N HIS A 74 -1.45 4.05 19.31
CA HIS A 74 -0.08 4.21 19.81
C HIS A 74 0.94 3.40 19.01
N LEU A 75 0.49 2.71 17.95
CA LEU A 75 1.32 1.90 17.08
C LEU A 75 1.74 2.70 15.85
N THR A 76 2.95 2.45 15.35
CA THR A 76 3.48 3.11 14.15
C THR A 76 3.95 2.07 13.15
N LEU A 77 3.51 2.22 11.91
CA LEU A 77 3.91 1.42 10.77
C LEU A 77 4.58 2.36 9.76
N GLU A 78 5.81 2.05 9.37
CA GLU A 78 6.55 2.81 8.37
C GLU A 78 7.05 1.88 7.25
N ALA A 79 7.04 2.39 6.03
CA ALA A 79 7.71 1.76 4.90
C ALA A 79 8.33 2.82 3.99
N SER A 80 9.56 2.54 3.53
CA SER A 80 10.20 3.25 2.43
C SER A 80 10.21 2.37 1.20
N VAL A 81 9.51 2.81 0.16
CA VAL A 81 9.33 2.09 -1.10
C VAL A 81 10.19 2.74 -2.16
N ASN A 82 10.99 1.94 -2.86
CA ASN A 82 11.75 2.37 -4.02
C ASN A 82 11.26 1.64 -5.27
N TYR A 83 10.55 2.34 -6.15
CA TYR A 83 10.04 1.80 -7.41
C TYR A 83 11.12 1.57 -8.47
N GLN A 84 12.30 2.19 -8.33
CA GLN A 84 13.40 2.02 -9.29
C GLN A 84 14.07 0.65 -9.15
N ASP A 85 14.35 0.21 -7.92
CA ASP A 85 14.97 -1.08 -7.63
C ASP A 85 13.98 -2.12 -7.08
N GLN A 86 12.71 -1.73 -6.92
CA GLN A 86 11.62 -2.58 -6.42
C GLN A 86 11.94 -3.16 -5.05
N SER A 87 12.39 -2.29 -4.15
CA SER A 87 12.66 -2.64 -2.76
C SER A 87 11.72 -1.91 -1.80
N ILE A 88 11.50 -2.53 -0.65
CA ILE A 88 10.69 -2.01 0.44
C ILE A 88 11.46 -2.19 1.75
N ASP A 89 11.77 -1.09 2.42
CA ASP A 89 12.31 -1.10 3.78
C ASP A 89 11.16 -0.84 4.76
N PHE A 90 10.72 -1.88 5.49
CA PHE A 90 9.69 -1.79 6.52
C PHE A 90 10.29 -1.49 7.90
N ASP A 91 9.58 -0.72 8.73
CA ASP A 91 9.87 -0.53 10.14
C ASP A 91 8.58 -0.23 10.92
N GLY A 92 7.96 -1.28 11.45
CA GLY A 92 6.75 -1.16 12.27
C GLY A 92 7.00 -1.13 13.77
N LYS A 93 8.24 -0.94 14.23
CA LYS A 93 8.60 -0.88 15.67
C LYS A 93 8.06 -2.05 16.49
N ASP A 94 8.06 -3.25 15.91
CA ASP A 94 7.51 -4.47 16.51
C ASP A 94 5.99 -4.38 16.83
N ALA A 95 5.26 -3.47 16.19
CA ALA A 95 3.82 -3.32 16.34
C ALA A 95 3.11 -4.62 15.96
N VAL A 96 2.18 -5.04 16.80
CA VAL A 96 1.27 -6.16 16.56
C VAL A 96 -0.14 -5.61 16.51
N LEU A 97 -0.75 -5.63 15.32
CA LEU A 97 -2.09 -5.11 15.13
C LEU A 97 -3.15 -6.08 15.68
N THR A 98 -4.11 -5.54 16.42
CA THR A 98 -5.34 -6.26 16.80
C THR A 98 -6.25 -6.47 15.58
N LEU A 99 -7.26 -7.35 15.70
CA LEU A 99 -8.23 -7.56 14.63
C LEU A 99 -8.96 -6.26 14.27
N ASP A 100 -9.45 -5.52 15.28
CA ASP A 100 -10.18 -4.27 15.09
C ASP A 100 -9.32 -3.19 14.42
N GLN A 101 -8.02 -3.12 14.77
CA GLN A 101 -7.07 -2.23 14.09
C GLN A 101 -6.84 -2.63 12.64
N LYS A 102 -6.77 -3.93 12.32
CA LYS A 102 -6.66 -4.40 10.93
C LYS A 102 -7.90 -4.07 10.13
N GLU A 103 -9.09 -4.29 10.69
CA GLU A 103 -10.36 -3.92 10.06
C GLU A 103 -10.44 -2.40 9.84
N THR A 104 -9.98 -1.62 10.81
CA THR A 104 -9.85 -0.16 10.70
C THR A 104 -8.98 0.27 9.52
N LEU A 105 -7.81 -0.35 9.32
CA LEU A 105 -6.94 -0.04 8.17
C LEU A 105 -7.60 -0.43 6.83
N LEU A 106 -8.36 -1.53 6.78
CA LEU A 106 -9.12 -1.92 5.59
C LEU A 106 -10.25 -0.93 5.29
N ASP A 107 -10.97 -0.48 6.32
CA ASP A 107 -12.05 0.49 6.19
C ASP A 107 -11.51 1.85 5.74
N LEU A 108 -10.41 2.31 6.33
CA LEU A 108 -9.72 3.53 5.88
C LEU A 108 -9.32 3.44 4.41
N GLY A 109 -8.65 2.35 4.02
CA GLY A 109 -8.23 2.18 2.65
C GLY A 109 -9.40 2.08 1.66
N LYS A 110 -10.53 1.50 2.07
CA LYS A 110 -11.77 1.47 1.29
C LYS A 110 -12.36 2.87 1.11
N GLU A 111 -12.35 3.70 2.14
CA GLU A 111 -12.85 5.08 2.04
C GLU A 111 -11.92 5.96 1.19
N ILE A 112 -10.60 5.86 1.37
CA ILE A 112 -9.61 6.54 0.51
C ILE A 112 -9.78 6.08 -0.94
N SER A 113 -9.94 4.78 -1.19
CA SER A 113 -10.21 4.26 -2.52
C SER A 113 -11.47 4.90 -3.11
N LYS A 114 -12.60 4.87 -2.38
CA LYS A 114 -13.83 5.55 -2.84
C LYS A 114 -13.62 7.04 -3.12
N TYR A 115 -12.79 7.71 -2.32
CA TYR A 115 -12.46 9.11 -2.48
C TYR A 115 -11.68 9.40 -3.78
N LEU A 116 -10.70 8.56 -4.11
CA LEU A 116 -9.83 8.73 -5.28
C LEU A 116 -10.51 8.30 -6.59
N PHE A 117 -11.41 7.32 -6.55
CA PHE A 117 -12.02 6.72 -7.75
C PHE A 117 -13.45 7.20 -8.02
N LYS A 118 -13.85 8.40 -7.57
CA LYS A 118 -15.24 8.92 -7.60
C LYS A 118 -15.92 9.06 -8.97
N GLY A 119 -15.27 8.68 -10.07
CA GLY A 119 -15.84 8.73 -11.42
C GLY A 119 -15.58 7.50 -12.28
N GLU A 120 -15.22 6.37 -11.68
CA GLU A 120 -14.82 5.12 -12.39
C GLU A 120 -13.60 5.28 -13.32
N THR A 121 -12.91 6.42 -13.29
CA THR A 121 -11.65 6.61 -14.02
C THR A 121 -10.48 6.22 -13.12
N THR A 122 -9.56 5.43 -13.66
CA THR A 122 -8.32 5.02 -12.98
C THR A 122 -7.16 5.98 -13.25
N ASP A 123 -7.41 7.07 -13.96
CA ASP A 123 -6.37 7.92 -14.56
C ASP A 123 -5.93 9.08 -13.67
N GLN A 124 -6.46 9.18 -12.43
CA GLN A 124 -6.34 10.38 -11.58
C GLN A 124 -5.91 10.09 -10.14
N PHE A 125 -5.00 9.13 -9.91
CA PHE A 125 -4.32 9.01 -8.61
C PHE A 125 -2.79 9.03 -8.78
N SER A 126 -2.12 9.63 -7.80
CA SER A 126 -0.66 9.73 -7.74
C SER A 126 -0.02 8.42 -7.28
N MET A 127 1.28 8.26 -7.55
CA MET A 127 2.04 7.14 -7.01
C MET A 127 2.12 7.16 -5.49
N ALA A 128 2.02 8.33 -4.85
CA ALA A 128 1.95 8.45 -3.41
C ALA A 128 0.65 7.80 -2.88
N GLU A 129 -0.49 8.19 -3.44
CA GLU A 129 -1.81 7.61 -3.09
C GLU A 129 -1.86 6.10 -3.32
N TYR A 130 -1.33 5.64 -4.45
CA TYR A 130 -1.17 4.20 -4.73
C TYR A 130 -0.36 3.48 -3.65
N THR A 131 0.82 4.03 -3.33
CA THR A 131 1.74 3.46 -2.34
C THR A 131 1.04 3.27 -1.00
N LEU A 132 0.34 4.31 -0.53
CA LEU A 132 -0.38 4.26 0.74
C LEU A 132 -1.48 3.18 0.72
N LEU A 133 -2.30 3.15 -0.34
CA LEU A 133 -3.40 2.20 -0.43
C LEU A 133 -2.93 0.74 -0.43
N ARG A 134 -1.85 0.43 -1.14
CA ARG A 134 -1.27 -0.92 -1.15
C ARG A 134 -0.68 -1.30 0.21
N LEU A 135 -0.03 -0.38 0.89
CA LEU A 135 0.56 -0.62 2.22
C LEU A 135 -0.48 -0.77 3.32
N LEU A 136 -1.53 0.05 3.32
CA LEU A 136 -2.68 -0.10 4.23
C LEU A 136 -3.26 -1.52 4.14
N GLU A 137 -3.50 -1.97 2.91
CA GLU A 137 -4.00 -3.32 2.67
C GLU A 137 -2.99 -4.41 3.10
N TYR A 138 -1.71 -4.27 2.76
CA TYR A 138 -0.68 -5.23 3.16
C TYR A 138 -0.61 -5.38 4.68
N TRP A 139 -0.50 -4.27 5.42
CA TRP A 139 -0.41 -4.30 6.89
C TRP A 139 -1.67 -4.86 7.54
N ALA A 140 -2.85 -4.49 7.04
CA ALA A 140 -4.10 -5.00 7.56
C ALA A 140 -4.28 -6.52 7.38
N LYS A 141 -3.57 -7.11 6.42
CA LYS A 141 -3.64 -8.54 6.10
C LYS A 141 -2.54 -9.39 6.73
N SER A 142 -1.73 -8.80 7.58
CA SER A 142 -0.78 -9.58 8.36
C SER A 142 -1.51 -10.69 9.13
N PRO A 143 -0.86 -11.83 9.39
CA PRO A 143 -1.38 -12.85 10.28
C PRO A 143 -1.70 -12.29 11.68
N THR A 144 -2.67 -12.89 12.38
CA THR A 144 -2.99 -12.52 13.77
C THR A 144 -1.75 -12.64 14.65
N GLY A 145 -1.40 -11.61 15.41
CA GLY A 145 -0.20 -11.64 16.26
C GLY A 145 1.12 -11.33 15.56
N TYR A 146 1.11 -11.05 14.25
CA TYR A 146 2.32 -10.77 13.48
C TYR A 146 3.01 -9.47 13.92
N PRO A 147 4.29 -9.49 14.36
CA PRO A 147 5.06 -8.31 14.70
C PRO A 147 5.64 -7.69 13.42
N HIS A 148 5.31 -6.43 13.17
CA HIS A 148 5.86 -5.64 12.07
C HIS A 148 7.30 -5.18 12.41
N LYS A 149 8.25 -6.11 12.28
CA LYS A 149 9.67 -5.87 12.53
C LYS A 149 10.32 -5.02 11.44
N LYS A 150 11.49 -4.47 11.75
CA LYS A 150 12.34 -3.86 10.74
C LYS A 150 12.87 -4.93 9.78
N THR A 151 12.55 -4.80 8.49
CA THR A 151 12.96 -5.76 7.46
C THR A 151 13.07 -5.10 6.09
N ARG A 152 13.79 -5.73 5.17
CA ARG A 152 13.92 -5.29 3.77
C ARG A 152 13.44 -6.41 2.85
N VAL A 153 12.60 -6.05 1.88
CA VAL A 153 12.12 -6.92 0.80
C VAL A 153 12.62 -6.35 -0.52
N THR A 154 12.98 -7.21 -1.47
CA THR A 154 13.47 -6.82 -2.80
C THR A 154 12.96 -7.80 -3.84
N SER A 155 12.41 -7.31 -4.95
CA SER A 155 11.90 -8.15 -6.04
C SER A 155 12.96 -8.83 -6.91
N GLN A 156 14.21 -8.89 -6.42
CA GLN A 156 15.30 -9.51 -7.14
C GLN A 156 15.39 -10.98 -6.73
N ILE A 157 15.26 -11.86 -7.72
CA ILE A 157 15.46 -13.30 -7.54
C ILE A 157 16.90 -13.51 -7.06
N ASN A 158 17.04 -14.02 -5.85
CA ASN A 158 18.35 -14.48 -5.37
C ASN A 158 18.56 -15.91 -5.86
N GLU A 159 19.31 -16.08 -6.96
CA GLU A 159 19.59 -17.39 -7.56
C GLU A 159 20.30 -18.37 -6.60
N ASP A 160 20.88 -17.87 -5.50
CA ASP A 160 21.57 -18.66 -4.47
C ASP A 160 20.67 -19.07 -3.28
N GLN A 161 19.39 -18.69 -3.26
CA GLN A 161 18.47 -19.12 -2.20
C GLN A 161 18.04 -20.58 -2.39
N THR A 162 18.23 -21.40 -1.34
CA THR A 162 17.64 -22.74 -1.25
C THR A 162 16.12 -22.65 -1.32
N LEU A 163 15.44 -23.69 -1.83
CA LEU A 163 13.95 -23.82 -1.97
C LEU A 163 13.11 -23.49 -0.72
N LYS A 164 13.74 -23.25 0.42
CA LYS A 164 13.14 -22.95 1.72
C LYS A 164 12.88 -21.45 1.94
N ASN A 165 13.22 -20.58 0.99
CA ASN A 165 13.10 -19.11 1.06
C ASN A 165 13.18 -18.56 -0.38
N ARG A 166 12.64 -19.28 -1.37
CA ARG A 166 12.79 -18.85 -2.76
C ARG A 166 11.70 -17.85 -3.05
N ASP A 167 11.96 -16.61 -2.69
CA ASP A 167 11.31 -15.46 -3.30
C ASP A 167 11.62 -15.54 -4.81
N GLU A 168 10.59 -15.91 -5.58
CA GLU A 168 10.68 -16.06 -7.04
C GLU A 168 10.64 -14.71 -7.75
N GLY A 169 10.67 -13.62 -6.96
CA GLY A 169 10.27 -12.30 -7.35
C GLY A 169 8.84 -12.29 -7.87
N ILE A 170 8.45 -11.12 -8.36
CA ILE A 170 7.10 -10.92 -8.90
C ILE A 170 6.83 -11.79 -10.12
N THR A 171 6.11 -12.89 -9.91
CA THR A 171 5.74 -13.85 -10.93
C THR A 171 4.24 -13.82 -11.16
N CYS A 172 3.80 -13.30 -12.32
CA CYS A 172 2.39 -13.22 -12.66
C CYS A 172 1.78 -14.59 -12.94
N ILE A 173 0.64 -14.89 -12.32
CA ILE A 173 -0.11 -16.13 -12.56
C ILE A 173 -1.52 -15.82 -13.08
N ARG A 174 -2.15 -16.78 -13.77
CA ARG A 174 -3.44 -16.56 -14.44
C ARG A 174 -4.59 -17.21 -13.69
N LYS A 175 -5.72 -16.50 -13.58
CA LYS A 175 -6.98 -17.08 -13.08
C LYS A 175 -7.37 -18.33 -13.85
N ASN A 176 -8.04 -19.26 -13.15
CA ASN A 176 -8.58 -20.49 -13.72
C ASN A 176 -7.51 -21.38 -14.37
N THR A 177 -6.25 -21.24 -13.93
CA THR A 177 -5.16 -22.15 -14.27
C THR A 177 -4.67 -22.87 -13.03
N PHE A 178 -4.06 -24.04 -13.22
CA PHE A 178 -3.40 -24.74 -12.14
C PHE A 178 -1.95 -24.26 -12.05
N VAL A 179 -1.57 -23.80 -10.87
CA VAL A 179 -0.19 -23.37 -10.56
C VAL A 179 0.24 -24.12 -9.31
N THR A 180 1.51 -24.50 -9.25
CA THR A 180 2.08 -25.13 -8.06
C THR A 180 2.26 -24.05 -6.99
N ALA A 181 1.57 -24.18 -5.87
CA ALA A 181 1.91 -23.45 -4.65
C ALA A 181 3.15 -24.11 -4.02
N GLU A 182 4.11 -23.30 -3.61
CA GLU A 182 5.36 -23.69 -2.97
C GLU A 182 5.50 -22.87 -1.69
N TYR A 183 5.35 -23.52 -0.56
CA TYR A 183 5.47 -22.91 0.77
C TYR A 183 6.17 -23.91 1.67
N ASP A 184 6.78 -23.48 2.76
CA ASP A 184 7.19 -24.39 3.82
C ASP A 184 6.22 -24.36 5.00
N ASP A 185 6.34 -25.37 5.87
CA ASP A 185 5.68 -25.46 7.16
C ASP A 185 6.48 -26.36 8.10
N ASP A 186 5.96 -26.60 9.29
CA ASP A 186 6.56 -27.51 10.28
C ASP A 186 6.72 -28.96 9.77
N ARG A 187 6.07 -29.32 8.66
CA ARG A 187 6.22 -30.61 7.97
C ARG A 187 7.28 -30.56 6.85
N GLY A 188 7.82 -29.39 6.55
CA GLY A 188 8.86 -29.13 5.56
C GLY A 188 8.34 -28.43 4.30
N ASN A 189 9.11 -28.48 3.21
CA ASN A 189 8.73 -27.80 1.97
C ASN A 189 7.57 -28.54 1.28
N ILE A 190 6.44 -27.86 1.14
CA ILE A 190 5.23 -28.38 0.50
C ILE A 190 5.14 -27.85 -0.93
N ARG A 191 4.72 -28.73 -1.85
CA ARG A 191 4.44 -28.37 -3.25
C ARG A 191 3.13 -29.02 -3.66
N GLU A 192 2.17 -28.21 -4.06
CA GLU A 192 0.87 -28.74 -4.46
C GLU A 192 0.23 -27.91 -5.59
N SER A 193 -0.53 -28.58 -6.45
CA SER A 193 -1.18 -27.93 -7.58
C SER A 193 -2.50 -27.31 -7.16
N ILE A 194 -2.61 -25.99 -7.27
CA ILE A 194 -3.75 -25.21 -6.83
C ILE A 194 -4.43 -24.55 -8.03
N LEU A 195 -5.76 -24.62 -8.06
CA LEU A 195 -6.57 -23.86 -9.01
C LEU A 195 -6.60 -22.39 -8.59
N VAL A 196 -5.86 -21.55 -9.31
CA VAL A 196 -5.82 -20.09 -9.10
C VAL A 196 -7.21 -19.50 -9.27
N ASN A 197 -7.61 -18.63 -8.34
CA ASN A 197 -8.96 -18.06 -8.28
C ASN A 197 -10.09 -19.10 -8.10
N GLY A 198 -9.77 -20.36 -7.72
CA GLY A 198 -10.76 -21.39 -7.47
C GLY A 198 -11.57 -21.14 -6.20
N GLU A 199 -10.97 -21.38 -5.04
CA GLU A 199 -11.60 -21.10 -3.75
C GLU A 199 -11.15 -19.73 -3.22
N ARG A 200 -12.10 -18.84 -2.89
CA ARG A 200 -11.86 -17.55 -2.20
C ARG A 200 -10.71 -16.71 -2.80
N CYS A 201 -10.60 -16.67 -4.13
CA CYS A 201 -9.63 -15.84 -4.86
C CYS A 201 -8.16 -16.14 -4.52
N ILE A 202 -7.86 -17.41 -4.27
CA ILE A 202 -6.49 -17.85 -3.96
C ILE A 202 -5.48 -17.35 -5.01
N GLY A 203 -4.37 -16.80 -4.52
CA GLY A 203 -3.30 -16.22 -5.35
C GLY A 203 -3.53 -14.78 -5.77
N ARG A 204 -4.53 -14.11 -5.22
CA ARG A 204 -4.76 -12.68 -5.47
C ARG A 204 -4.02 -11.85 -4.42
N CYS A 205 -3.11 -10.99 -4.85
CA CYS A 205 -2.52 -10.01 -3.95
C CYS A 205 -3.53 -8.93 -3.60
N GLY A 206 -3.74 -8.74 -2.32
CA GLY A 206 -4.73 -7.80 -1.85
C GLY A 206 -6.15 -8.35 -1.93
N SER A 207 -7.10 -7.44 -2.12
CA SER A 207 -8.39 -7.40 -1.43
C SER A 207 -9.39 -8.57 -1.67
N GLY A 208 -9.11 -9.81 -1.24
CA GLY A 208 -10.07 -10.92 -1.20
C GLY A 208 -10.89 -11.21 -2.47
N CYS A 209 -11.93 -12.03 -2.33
CA CYS A 209 -12.90 -12.28 -3.39
C CYS A 209 -14.05 -11.28 -3.30
N GLY A 210 -13.95 -10.18 -4.04
CA GLY A 210 -15.02 -9.17 -4.16
C GLY A 210 -14.86 -7.92 -3.30
N SER A 211 -13.65 -7.59 -2.85
CA SER A 211 -13.47 -6.39 -2.02
C SER A 211 -13.59 -5.08 -2.82
N PHE A 212 -13.95 -4.05 -2.07
CA PHE A 212 -14.25 -2.68 -2.48
C PHE A 212 -13.02 -1.79 -2.67
N PHE A 213 -11.81 -2.31 -2.43
CA PHE A 213 -10.60 -1.64 -2.89
C PHE A 213 -10.61 -1.70 -4.42
N THR A 214 -10.98 -0.58 -5.04
CA THR A 214 -11.02 -0.41 -6.50
C THR A 214 -9.63 -0.25 -7.12
N VAL A 215 -8.59 -0.28 -6.30
CA VAL A 215 -7.21 -0.36 -6.75
C VAL A 215 -7.01 -1.71 -7.44
N ALA A 216 -6.42 -1.68 -8.63
CA ALA A 216 -6.07 -2.88 -9.38
C ALA A 216 -5.38 -3.92 -8.48
N SER A 217 -5.72 -5.18 -8.68
CA SER A 217 -5.13 -6.32 -7.98
C SER A 217 -4.41 -7.22 -8.97
N ALA A 218 -3.29 -7.78 -8.55
CA ALA A 218 -2.55 -8.77 -9.31
C ALA A 218 -2.83 -10.17 -8.80
N TRP A 219 -2.73 -11.15 -9.70
CA TRP A 219 -2.55 -12.54 -9.34
C TRP A 219 -1.08 -12.87 -9.53
N THR A 220 -0.43 -13.29 -8.45
CA THR A 220 1.00 -13.58 -8.44
C THR A 220 1.28 -14.82 -7.60
N LYS A 221 2.49 -15.33 -7.79
CA LYS A 221 2.94 -16.59 -7.22
C LYS A 221 3.13 -16.53 -5.70
N ASP A 222 3.75 -15.49 -5.14
CA ASP A 222 4.01 -15.47 -3.69
C ASP A 222 2.71 -15.21 -2.91
N CYS A 223 1.78 -14.45 -3.49
CA CYS A 223 0.42 -14.36 -2.96
C CYS A 223 -0.34 -15.70 -3.01
N LEU A 224 -0.06 -16.60 -3.98
CA LEU A 224 -0.65 -17.94 -4.02
C LEU A 224 -0.08 -18.82 -2.92
N ASP A 225 1.23 -18.75 -2.71
CA ASP A 225 1.95 -19.52 -1.71
C ASP A 225 1.49 -19.13 -0.31
N HIS A 226 1.49 -17.83 -0.01
CA HIS A 226 0.97 -17.28 1.25
C HIS A 226 -0.48 -17.66 1.51
N ASP A 227 -1.38 -17.45 0.53
CA ASP A 227 -2.79 -17.78 0.69
C ASP A 227 -3.00 -19.28 0.93
N ARG A 228 -2.19 -20.13 0.27
CA ARG A 228 -2.31 -21.58 0.41
C ARG A 228 -1.78 -22.02 1.77
N CYS A 229 -0.60 -21.57 2.16
CA CYS A 229 -0.02 -21.86 3.46
C CYS A 229 -1.01 -21.48 4.58
N GLY A 230 -1.52 -20.24 4.56
CA GLY A 230 -2.46 -19.76 5.57
C GLY A 230 -3.73 -20.60 5.69
N ARG A 231 -4.23 -21.18 4.59
CA ARG A 231 -5.40 -22.08 4.62
C ARG A 231 -5.13 -23.43 5.25
N VAL A 232 -3.89 -23.91 5.19
CA VAL A 232 -3.51 -25.22 5.71
C VAL A 232 -3.10 -25.12 7.18
N ASN A 233 -2.37 -24.07 7.56
CA ASN A 233 -1.76 -23.95 8.90
C ASN A 233 -2.43 -22.89 9.79
N GLY A 234 -3.40 -22.12 9.28
CA GLY A 234 -4.08 -21.08 10.06
C GLY A 234 -3.28 -19.78 10.21
N SER A 235 -2.19 -19.64 9.43
CA SER A 235 -1.24 -18.52 9.38
C SER A 235 -0.34 -18.36 10.62
N SER A 236 0.95 -18.08 10.40
CA SER A 236 1.92 -17.82 11.48
C SER A 236 2.07 -16.37 11.85
N THR A 237 2.37 -16.15 13.13
CA THR A 237 2.63 -14.86 13.72
C THR A 237 4.10 -14.43 13.61
N ASN A 238 5.06 -15.22 13.09
CA ASN A 238 6.46 -14.80 13.06
C ASN A 238 7.02 -14.68 11.62
N PRO A 239 7.54 -13.51 11.22
CA PRO A 239 7.93 -13.17 9.83
C PRO A 239 9.06 -14.00 9.20
N PHE A 240 9.66 -14.90 9.99
CA PHE A 240 10.86 -15.66 9.62
C PHE A 240 10.72 -17.15 9.97
N ASP A 241 9.54 -17.60 10.36
CA ASP A 241 9.29 -19.04 10.41
C ASP A 241 8.64 -19.51 9.13
N SER A 242 8.77 -20.81 8.94
CA SER A 242 8.18 -21.57 7.86
C SER A 242 6.66 -21.71 7.99
N GLU A 243 5.98 -21.20 9.01
CA GLU A 243 4.55 -21.50 9.25
C GLU A 243 3.62 -20.46 8.60
N CYS A 244 4.01 -19.94 7.43
CA CYS A 244 3.33 -18.89 6.64
C CYS A 244 3.77 -17.44 6.91
N GLY A 245 4.68 -17.21 7.87
CA GLY A 245 5.10 -15.87 8.23
C GLY A 245 6.14 -15.30 7.27
N ASP A 246 7.03 -16.13 6.75
CA ASP A 246 7.93 -15.80 5.66
C ASP A 246 7.21 -15.70 4.32
N GLU A 247 6.22 -16.53 3.98
CA GLU A 247 5.44 -16.32 2.73
C GLU A 247 4.67 -14.99 2.74
N TYR A 248 4.14 -14.56 3.89
CA TYR A 248 3.52 -13.22 3.99
C TYR A 248 4.54 -12.12 3.69
N ARG A 249 5.77 -12.25 4.20
CA ARG A 249 6.87 -11.30 3.98
C ARG A 249 7.32 -11.31 2.52
N GLU A 250 7.42 -12.48 1.90
CA GLU A 250 7.80 -12.64 0.49
C GLU A 250 6.75 -12.01 -0.42
N ALA A 251 5.46 -12.21 -0.15
CA ALA A 251 4.39 -11.59 -0.92
C ALA A 251 4.33 -10.04 -0.84
N ALA A 252 5.14 -9.38 -0.02
CA ALA A 252 5.07 -7.93 0.18
C ALA A 252 5.36 -7.12 -1.10
N ASP A 253 6.32 -7.56 -1.91
CA ASP A 253 6.70 -6.88 -3.14
C ASP A 253 5.65 -7.13 -4.25
N ASP A 254 5.08 -8.33 -4.29
CA ASP A 254 3.94 -8.75 -5.08
C ASP A 254 2.71 -7.87 -4.83
N TYR A 255 2.44 -7.55 -3.55
CA TYR A 255 1.40 -6.61 -3.17
C TYR A 255 1.61 -5.23 -3.81
N LEU A 256 2.83 -4.70 -3.79
CA LEU A 256 3.07 -3.32 -4.17
C LEU A 256 3.33 -3.13 -5.66
N PHE A 257 4.08 -4.05 -6.26
CA PHE A 257 4.66 -3.91 -7.58
C PHE A 257 4.02 -4.84 -8.61
N GLY A 258 3.26 -5.87 -8.22
CA GLY A 258 2.65 -6.83 -9.14
C GLY A 258 1.82 -6.17 -10.25
N VAL A 259 0.95 -5.23 -9.86
CA VAL A 259 0.13 -4.45 -10.80
C VAL A 259 0.99 -3.58 -11.71
N ILE A 260 2.00 -2.91 -11.16
CA ILE A 260 2.89 -2.02 -11.91
C ILE A 260 3.73 -2.79 -12.93
N ARG A 261 4.16 -4.01 -12.59
CA ARG A 261 4.79 -4.95 -13.54
C ARG A 261 3.83 -5.51 -14.59
N GLY A 262 2.55 -5.18 -14.52
CA GLY A 262 1.54 -5.61 -15.49
C GLY A 262 0.96 -6.99 -15.20
N CYS A 263 1.16 -7.55 -13.99
CA CYS A 263 0.41 -8.73 -13.58
C CYS A 263 -1.07 -8.38 -13.52
N ARG A 264 -1.88 -9.20 -14.20
CA ARG A 264 -3.32 -9.03 -14.34
C ARG A 264 -3.99 -10.38 -14.20
N GLY A 265 -5.22 -10.37 -13.70
CA GLY A 265 -6.10 -11.54 -13.67
C GLY A 265 -7.54 -11.11 -13.83
#